data_AF-A0A1C6F6Q9-F1
#
_entry.id   AF-A0A1C6F6Q9-F1
#
_cell.length_a   1.000
_cell.length_b   1.000
_cell.length_c   1.000
_cell.angle_alpha   90.00
_cell.angle_beta   90.00
_cell.angle_gamma   90.00
#
_symmetry.space_group_name_H-M   'P 1'
#
loop_
_entity.id
_entity.type
_entity.pdbx_description
1 polymer ?
#
loop_
_entity_poly.entity_id
_entity_poly.type
_entity_poly.pdbx_seq_one_letter_code
_entity_poly.pdbx_strand_id
1 'polypeptide(L)'
;MKQIIKLIDVDGCGTNEETTIQAEGKQKLSNGIIQGIKDTIKKYKRENDGVYDTNSIVNVVCEYLETEGYMCDYVSADVTIGF
;
A
#
# COMPACT_ATOMS: atom_id res chain seq x y z
N MET A 1 14.59 -7.99 -6.22
CA MET A 1 14.92 -7.28 -4.96
C MET A 1 13.64 -7.08 -4.20
N LYS A 2 13.59 -7.56 -2.96
CA LYS A 2 12.42 -7.47 -2.09
C LYS A 2 12.52 -6.24 -1.20
N GLN A 3 11.45 -5.46 -1.13
CA GLN A 3 11.33 -4.26 -0.32
C GLN A 3 10.00 -4.29 0.41
N ILE A 4 10.04 -3.94 1.69
CA ILE A 4 8.84 -3.86 2.52
C ILE A 4 8.36 -2.41 2.51
N ILE A 5 7.08 -2.22 2.20
CA ILE A 5 6.40 -0.92 2.22
C ILE A 5 5.38 -0.97 3.35
N LYS A 6 5.51 -0.05 4.31
CA LYS A 6 4.50 0.18 5.33
C LYS A 6 3.56 1.30 4.85
N LEU A 7 2.28 0.99 4.75
CA LEU A 7 1.21 1.94 4.51
C LEU A 7 0.57 2.30 5.86
N ILE A 8 0.19 3.56 6.02
CA ILE A 8 -0.39 4.12 7.25
C ILE A 8 -1.68 4.84 6.85
N ASP A 9 -2.68 4.86 7.75
CA ASP A 9 -3.98 5.50 7.51
C ASP A 9 -4.72 4.84 6.33
N VAL A 10 -4.98 3.54 6.48
CA VAL A 10 -5.53 2.69 5.41
C VAL A 10 -6.98 2.28 5.63
N ASP A 11 -7.57 2.56 6.80
CA ASP A 11 -8.89 2.05 7.20
C ASP A 11 -10.05 3.04 7.04
N GLY A 12 -9.77 4.29 6.65
CA GLY A 12 -10.78 5.33 6.44
C GLY A 12 -11.48 5.81 7.72
N CYS A 13 -11.05 5.33 8.90
CA CYS A 13 -11.68 5.61 10.18
C CYS A 13 -10.95 6.69 10.99
N GLY A 14 -9.90 7.30 10.42
CA GLY A 14 -9.06 8.30 11.09
C GLY A 14 -8.12 7.70 12.14
N THR A 15 -7.95 6.38 12.11
CA THR A 15 -7.01 5.62 12.92
C THR A 15 -5.72 5.40 12.14
N ASN A 16 -4.59 5.42 12.84
CA ASN A 16 -3.28 5.11 12.24
C ASN A 16 -3.10 3.60 12.06
N GLU A 17 -4.10 2.92 11.47
CA GLU A 17 -3.90 1.53 11.11
C GLU A 17 -2.75 1.42 10.12
N GLU A 18 -1.86 0.47 10.43
CA GLU A 18 -0.68 0.19 9.64
C GLU A 18 -0.88 -1.14 8.93
N THR A 19 -0.55 -1.16 7.64
CA THR A 19 -0.50 -2.39 6.87
C THR A 19 0.82 -2.48 6.12
N THR A 20 1.27 -3.70 5.88
CA THR A 20 2.56 -3.95 5.26
C THR A 20 2.36 -4.74 3.97
N ILE A 21 3.04 -4.31 2.93
CA ILE A 21 3.12 -5.03 1.66
C ILE A 21 4.58 -5.25 1.29
N GLN A 22 4.84 -6.29 0.51
CA GLN A 22 6.13 -6.58 -0.09
C GLN A 22 6.07 -6.26 -1.58
N ALA A 23 6.99 -5.43 -2.04
CA ALA A 23 7.24 -5.18 -3.45
C ALA A 23 8.51 -5.90 -3.89
N GLU A 24 8.42 -6.76 -4.89
CA GLU A 24 9.56 -7.44 -5.50
C GLU A 24 9.76 -6.99 -6.95
N GLY A 25 10.90 -6.35 -7.23
CA GLY A 25 11.23 -5.88 -8.57
C GLY A 25 12.72 -5.95 -8.89
N LYS A 26 13.09 -5.66 -10.14
CA LYS A 26 14.51 -5.66 -10.58
C LYS A 26 15.31 -4.49 -10.01
N GLN A 27 14.64 -3.40 -9.63
CA GLN A 27 15.23 -2.16 -9.15
C GLN A 27 14.65 -1.74 -7.79
N LYS A 28 15.33 -0.82 -7.10
CA LYS A 28 14.82 -0.24 -5.86
C LYS A 28 13.66 0.71 -6.19
N LEU A 29 12.75 0.89 -5.23
CA LEU A 29 11.68 1.88 -5.38
C LEU A 29 12.32 3.26 -5.54
N SER A 30 12.06 3.89 -6.68
CA SER A 30 12.52 5.25 -6.96
C SER A 30 11.60 6.26 -6.27
N ASN A 31 12.07 7.49 -6.09
CA ASN A 31 11.23 8.57 -5.58
C ASN A 31 9.99 8.80 -6.47
N GLY A 32 10.09 8.55 -7.78
CA GLY A 32 8.97 8.64 -8.70
C GLY A 32 7.88 7.61 -8.40
N ILE A 33 8.26 6.35 -8.17
CA ILE A 33 7.32 5.28 -7.81
C ILE A 33 6.70 5.55 -6.44
N ILE A 34 7.49 6.00 -5.46
CA ILE A 34 6.98 6.34 -4.12
C ILE A 34 5.94 7.47 -4.21
N GLN A 35 6.18 8.47 -5.06
CA GLN A 35 5.22 9.54 -5.30
C GLN A 35 3.98 9.03 -6.04
N GLY A 36 4.16 8.16 -7.04
CA GLY A 36 3.06 7.51 -7.76
C GLY A 36 2.13 6.73 -6.82
N ILE A 37 2.68 5.93 -5.90
CA ILE A 37 1.88 5.23 -4.87
C ILE A 37 1.03 6.22 -4.08
N LYS A 38 1.62 7.32 -3.59
CA LYS A 38 0.90 8.35 -2.82
C LYS A 38 -0.23 8.99 -3.63
N ASP A 39 0.02 9.29 -4.90
CA ASP A 39 -0.95 9.93 -5.77
C ASP A 39 -2.09 8.98 -6.15
N THR A 40 -1.80 7.70 -6.38
CA THR A 40 -2.79 6.64 -6.60
C THR A 40 -3.70 6.48 -5.39
N ILE A 41 -3.14 6.40 -4.17
CA ILE A 41 -3.93 6.32 -2.93
C ILE A 41 -4.83 7.56 -2.79
N LYS A 42 -4.28 8.77 -2.94
CA LYS A 42 -5.06 10.02 -2.82
C LYS A 42 -6.17 10.10 -3.85
N LYS A 43 -5.90 9.69 -5.09
CA LYS A 43 -6.89 9.64 -6.16
C LYS A 43 -8.02 8.68 -5.77
N TYR A 44 -7.69 7.46 -5.33
CA TYR A 44 -8.67 6.46 -4.92
C TYR A 44 -9.53 6.94 -3.74
N LYS A 45 -8.92 7.50 -2.68
CA LYS A 45 -9.65 8.07 -1.53
C LYS A 45 -10.64 9.15 -1.97
N ARG A 46 -10.24 10.02 -2.91
CA ARG A 46 -11.10 11.10 -3.44
C ARG A 46 -12.24 10.55 -4.32
N GLU A 47 -11.98 9.54 -5.13
CA GLU A 47 -12.97 8.95 -6.04
C GLU A 47 -14.02 8.10 -5.31
N ASN A 48 -13.73 7.68 -4.08
CA ASN A 48 -14.66 6.91 -3.24
C ASN A 48 -15.19 7.72 -2.05
N ASP A 49 -15.18 9.06 -2.12
CA ASP A 49 -15.69 9.96 -1.07
C ASP A 49 -15.15 9.69 0.34
N GLY A 50 -13.90 9.21 0.44
CA GLY A 50 -13.28 8.84 1.71
C GLY A 50 -13.76 7.51 2.30
N VAL A 51 -14.62 6.76 1.60
CA VAL A 51 -15.06 5.42 1.98
C VAL A 51 -14.12 4.39 1.35
N TYR A 52 -13.27 3.78 2.17
CA TYR A 52 -12.34 2.74 1.76
C TYR A 52 -11.99 1.87 2.97
N ASP A 53 -11.42 0.70 2.70
CA ASP A 53 -10.86 -0.18 3.72
C ASP A 53 -9.40 -0.52 3.39
N THR A 54 -8.73 -1.16 4.35
CA THR A 54 -7.33 -1.56 4.24
C THR A 54 -7.06 -2.41 3.00
N ASN A 55 -7.97 -3.33 2.65
CA ASN A 55 -7.81 -4.21 1.50
C ASN A 55 -7.88 -3.44 0.18
N SER A 56 -8.81 -2.49 0.09
CA SER A 56 -8.99 -1.63 -1.07
C SER A 56 -7.75 -0.79 -1.33
N ILE A 57 -7.15 -0.22 -0.29
CA ILE A 57 -5.90 0.52 -0.40
C ILE A 57 -4.74 -0.39 -0.82
N VAL A 58 -4.61 -1.57 -0.22
CA VAL A 58 -3.57 -2.55 -0.59
C VAL A 58 -3.69 -2.95 -2.07
N ASN A 59 -4.90 -3.28 -2.52
CA ASN A 59 -5.14 -3.68 -3.92
C ASN A 59 -4.72 -2.57 -4.89
N VAL A 60 -5.16 -1.34 -4.66
CA VAL A 60 -4.84 -0.19 -5.51
C VAL A 60 -3.33 0.08 -5.57
N VAL A 61 -2.63 -0.07 -4.44
CA VAL A 61 -1.17 0.09 -4.40
C VAL A 61 -0.48 -1.04 -5.15
N CYS A 62 -0.94 -2.28 -4.97
CA CYS A 62 -0.38 -3.44 -5.66
C CYS A 62 -0.58 -3.36 -7.17
N GLU A 63 -1.79 -3.02 -7.64
CA GLU A 63 -2.06 -2.80 -9.07
C GLU A 63 -1.12 -1.75 -9.67
N TYR A 64 -0.92 -0.62 -8.98
CA TYR A 64 0.04 0.39 -9.43
C TYR A 64 1.47 -0.16 -9.52
N LEU A 65 1.94 -0.85 -8.47
CA LEU A 65 3.28 -1.45 -8.43
C LEU A 65 3.49 -2.48 -9.56
N GLU A 66 2.46 -3.27 -9.89
CA GLU A 66 2.48 -4.22 -11.01
C GLU A 66 2.64 -3.53 -12.36
N THR A 67 2.01 -2.38 -12.56
CA THR A 67 2.23 -1.58 -13.79
C THR A 67 3.66 -1.02 -13.89
N GLU A 68 4.32 -0.80 -12.75
CA GLU A 68 5.72 -0.37 -12.67
C GLU A 68 6.72 -1.55 -12.71
N GLY A 69 6.22 -2.79 -12.89
CA GLY A 69 7.03 -4.00 -13.05
C GLY A 69 7.48 -4.65 -11.73
N TYR A 70 6.76 -4.42 -10.64
CA TYR A 70 6.96 -5.09 -9.35
C TYR A 70 5.87 -6.14 -9.14
N MET A 71 6.22 -7.27 -8.54
CA MET A 71 5.23 -8.14 -7.90
C MET A 71 4.89 -7.55 -6.54
N CYS A 72 3.62 -7.59 -6.15
CA CYS A 72 3.15 -7.06 -4.88
C CYS A 72 2.41 -8.14 -4.09
N ASP A 73 2.84 -8.36 -2.85
CA ASP A 73 2.18 -9.29 -1.93
C ASP A 73 1.80 -8.56 -0.66
N TYR A 74 0.59 -8.81 -0.15
CA TYR A 74 0.23 -8.43 1.21
C TYR A 74 1.07 -9.25 2.21
N VAL A 75 1.67 -8.57 3.19
CA VAL A 75 2.45 -9.21 4.26
C VAL A 75 1.81 -8.90 5.59
N SER A 76 1.03 -9.85 6.11
CA SER A 76 0.59 -9.83 7.50
C SER A 76 1.70 -10.26 8.43
N ALA A 77 1.64 -9.80 9.68
CA ALA A 77 2.42 -10.41 10.75
C ALA A 77 1.99 -11.88 10.93
N ASP A 78 2.95 -12.78 11.12
CA ASP A 78 2.66 -14.19 11.45
C ASP A 78 1.89 -14.31 12.78
N VAL A 79 2.12 -13.37 13.71
CA VAL A 79 1.46 -13.29 15.00
C VAL A 79 1.24 -11.82 15.38
N THR A 80 0.01 -11.47 15.74
CA THR A 80 -0.34 -10.15 16.31
C THR A 80 -0.68 -10.33 17.79
N ILE A 81 0.02 -9.61 18.67
CA ILE A 81 -0.24 -9.60 20.11
C ILE A 81 -0.66 -8.18 20.50
N GLY A 82 -1.90 -8.02 20.99
CA GLY A 82 -2.41 -6.77 21.54
C GLY A 82 -2.23 -6.70 23.06
N PHE A 83 -2.11 -5.48 23.60
CA PHE A 83 -2.09 -5.19 25.03
C PHE A 83 -3.08 -4.08 25.38
#